data_AF-A0A7W9ASD8-F1
#
_entry.id   AF-A0A7W9ASD8-F1
#
_cell.length_a   1.000
_cell.length_b   1.000
_cell.length_c   1.000
_cell.angle_alpha   90.00
_cell.angle_beta   90.00
_cell.angle_gamma   90.00
#
_symmetry.space_group_name_H-M   'P 1'
#
loop_
_entity.id
_entity.type
_entity.pdbx_description
1 polymer ?
#
loop_
_entity_poly.entity_id
_entity_poly.type
_entity_poly.pdbx_seq_one_letter_code
_entity_poly.pdbx_strand_id
1 'polypeptide(L)'
;MLNGERFCSGAAATPFPLQSIAKVFALEIVLRAIGDDIFKRVGREPSGDPFNSIVDLERTDGIPRNPFVNAGALVTGDALIDAKCARDAVIGLVARDWGSRSRWTTKSWKARNRPATSIAPC
;
A
#
# COMPACT_ATOMS: atom_id res chain seq x y z
N MET A 1 11.31 -12.15 -17.70
CA MET A 1 10.77 -12.87 -18.88
C MET A 1 10.19 -14.20 -18.43
N LEU A 2 9.32 -14.84 -19.21
CA LEU A 2 8.67 -16.12 -18.83
C LEU A 2 9.68 -17.26 -18.55
N ASN A 3 10.88 -17.18 -19.13
CA ASN A 3 12.01 -18.10 -18.94
C ASN A 3 12.87 -17.82 -17.69
N GLY A 4 12.49 -16.85 -16.85
CA GLY A 4 13.27 -16.47 -15.67
C GLY A 4 14.45 -15.54 -15.94
N GLU A 5 14.72 -15.17 -17.20
CA GLU A 5 15.79 -14.21 -17.51
C GLU A 5 15.46 -12.81 -16.96
N ARG A 6 16.51 -12.16 -16.47
CA ARG A 6 16.50 -10.83 -15.86
C ARG A 6 17.56 -9.97 -16.53
N PHE A 7 17.12 -8.84 -17.08
CA PHE A 7 18.01 -7.83 -17.63
C PHE A 7 17.95 -6.61 -16.72
N CYS A 8 19.10 -6.08 -16.32
CA CYS A 8 19.21 -4.96 -15.40
C CYS A 8 20.28 -3.97 -15.88
N SER A 9 20.07 -2.70 -15.61
CA SER A 9 21.03 -1.63 -15.86
C SER A 9 20.88 -0.54 -14.78
N GLY A 10 21.90 0.27 -14.59
CA GLY A 10 21.93 1.31 -13.55
C GLY A 10 21.85 0.75 -12.13
N ALA A 11 21.18 1.47 -11.23
CA ALA A 11 21.10 1.18 -9.80
C ALA A 11 20.04 0.12 -9.43
N ALA A 12 19.87 -0.93 -10.24
CA ALA A 12 18.80 -1.93 -10.09
C ALA A 12 18.86 -2.74 -8.78
N ALA A 13 20.04 -2.83 -8.14
CA ALA A 13 20.24 -3.54 -6.88
C ALA A 13 20.08 -2.64 -5.63
N THR A 14 19.81 -1.35 -5.81
CA THR A 14 19.73 -0.40 -4.69
C THR A 14 18.38 -0.52 -3.97
N PRO A 15 18.34 -0.83 -2.66
CA PRO A 15 17.09 -0.92 -1.92
C PRO A 15 16.39 0.43 -1.78
N PHE A 16 15.07 0.43 -1.87
CA PHE A 16 14.23 1.61 -1.65
C PHE A 16 12.92 1.23 -0.94
N PRO A 17 12.20 2.19 -0.34
CA PRO A 17 10.92 1.92 0.29
C PRO A 17 9.83 1.60 -0.75
N LEU A 18 9.05 0.53 -0.56
CA LEU A 18 7.96 0.14 -1.48
C LEU A 18 6.87 1.21 -1.63
N GLN A 19 6.57 1.95 -0.55
CA GLN A 19 5.51 2.95 -0.53
C GLN A 19 4.18 2.41 -1.09
N SER A 20 3.49 3.13 -1.97
CA SER A 20 2.17 2.74 -2.50
C SER A 20 2.16 1.43 -3.30
N ILE A 21 3.32 0.90 -3.71
CA ILE A 21 3.40 -0.45 -4.30
C ILE A 21 2.92 -1.50 -3.29
N ALA A 22 3.09 -1.25 -1.98
CA ALA A 22 2.64 -2.14 -0.92
C ALA A 22 1.11 -2.40 -0.96
N LYS A 23 0.31 -1.51 -1.56
CA LYS A 23 -1.15 -1.65 -1.66
C LYS A 23 -1.56 -2.87 -2.47
N VAL A 24 -0.77 -3.24 -3.50
CA VAL A 24 -1.02 -4.44 -4.32
C VAL A 24 -0.93 -5.70 -3.46
N PHE A 25 0.16 -5.82 -2.70
CA PHE A 25 0.38 -6.97 -1.83
C PHE A 25 -0.62 -7.02 -0.66
N ALA A 26 -0.98 -5.86 -0.10
CA ALA A 26 -2.02 -5.78 0.92
C ALA A 26 -3.37 -6.29 0.41
N LEU A 27 -3.79 -5.82 -0.77
CA LEU A 27 -5.02 -6.27 -1.40
C LEU A 27 -4.99 -7.77 -1.69
N GLU A 28 -3.89 -8.30 -2.21
CA GLU A 28 -3.74 -9.74 -2.46
C GLU A 28 -3.96 -10.57 -1.19
N ILE A 29 -3.37 -10.16 -0.07
CA ILE A 29 -3.53 -10.87 1.21
C ILE A 29 -4.98 -10.83 1.67
N VAL A 30 -5.65 -9.67 1.56
CA VAL A 30 -7.07 -9.54 1.92
C VAL A 30 -7.94 -10.42 1.03
N LEU A 31 -7.73 -10.40 -0.29
CA LEU A 31 -8.47 -11.24 -1.23
C LEU A 31 -8.30 -12.73 -0.94
N ARG A 32 -7.10 -13.17 -0.55
CA ARG A 32 -6.87 -14.56 -0.13
C ARG A 32 -7.60 -14.92 1.16
N ALA A 33 -7.81 -13.95 2.06
CA ALA A 33 -8.43 -14.17 3.36
C ALA A 33 -9.96 -14.11 3.34
N ILE A 34 -10.54 -13.14 2.64
CA ILE A 34 -11.99 -12.87 2.64
C ILE A 34 -12.61 -12.85 1.24
N GLY A 35 -11.83 -13.13 0.19
CA GLY A 35 -12.31 -13.09 -1.18
C GLY A 35 -12.82 -11.70 -1.57
N ASP A 36 -13.90 -11.71 -2.35
CA ASP A 36 -14.52 -10.49 -2.89
C ASP A 36 -15.26 -9.64 -1.84
N ASP A 37 -15.36 -10.11 -0.59
CA ASP A 37 -16.06 -9.36 0.47
C ASP A 37 -15.42 -8.01 0.79
N ILE A 38 -14.12 -7.83 0.50
CA ILE A 38 -13.46 -6.52 0.59
C ILE A 38 -14.17 -5.46 -0.26
N PHE A 39 -14.75 -5.85 -1.40
CA PHE A 39 -15.39 -4.92 -2.32
C PHE A 39 -16.78 -4.45 -1.87
N LYS A 40 -17.27 -4.95 -0.73
CA LYS A 40 -18.41 -4.36 -0.02
C LYS A 40 -18.02 -3.07 0.72
N ARG A 41 -16.71 -2.82 0.90
CA ARG A 41 -16.15 -1.72 1.70
C ARG A 41 -15.33 -0.72 0.88
N VAL A 42 -14.87 -1.11 -0.30
CA VAL A 42 -14.07 -0.30 -1.24
C VAL A 42 -14.43 -0.67 -2.68
N GLY A 43 -14.50 0.28 -3.58
CA GLY A 43 -14.88 0.04 -4.98
C GLY A 43 -13.77 -0.63 -5.81
N ARG A 44 -14.02 -0.71 -7.13
CA ARG A 44 -13.08 -1.20 -8.16
C ARG A 44 -12.82 -0.18 -9.27
N GLU A 45 -13.37 1.03 -9.15
CA GLU A 45 -13.38 2.01 -10.22
C GLU A 45 -12.08 2.83 -10.28
N PRO A 46 -11.59 3.18 -11.49
CA PRO A 46 -10.45 4.07 -11.61
C PRO A 46 -10.78 5.45 -11.01
N SER A 47 -9.78 6.11 -10.43
CA SER A 47 -9.90 7.49 -9.95
C SER A 47 -9.30 8.46 -10.97
N GLY A 48 -10.07 9.49 -11.36
CA GLY A 48 -9.55 10.62 -12.16
C GLY A 48 -8.89 11.71 -11.32
N ASP A 49 -9.15 11.73 -10.02
CA ASP A 49 -8.60 12.68 -9.05
C ASP A 49 -7.29 12.15 -8.42
N PRO A 50 -6.46 13.02 -7.81
CA PRO A 50 -5.25 12.60 -7.10
C PRO A 50 -5.54 11.53 -6.02
N PHE A 51 -4.57 10.65 -5.80
CA PHE A 51 -4.69 9.49 -4.89
C PHE A 51 -5.03 9.81 -3.42
N ASN A 52 -4.93 11.08 -3.02
CA ASN A 52 -5.22 11.61 -1.69
C ASN A 52 -6.42 12.59 -1.69
N SER A 53 -7.22 12.60 -2.76
CA SER A 53 -8.36 13.50 -2.91
C SER A 53 -9.47 13.19 -1.90
N ILE A 54 -9.79 14.17 -1.06
CA ILE A 54 -10.94 14.10 -0.15
C ILE A 54 -12.25 14.34 -0.93
N VAL A 55 -12.22 15.19 -1.95
CA VAL A 55 -13.38 15.50 -2.80
C VAL A 55 -13.91 14.25 -3.51
N ASP A 56 -13.00 13.36 -3.92
CA ASP A 56 -13.36 12.05 -4.48
C ASP A 56 -14.19 11.23 -3.46
N LEU A 57 -13.72 11.18 -2.22
CA LEU A 57 -14.35 10.43 -1.15
C LEU A 57 -15.72 11.01 -0.77
N GLU A 58 -15.87 12.33 -0.78
CA GLU A 58 -17.15 13.01 -0.56
C GLU A 58 -18.17 12.67 -1.65
N ARG A 59 -17.74 12.62 -2.92
CA ARG A 59 -18.59 12.24 -4.06
C ARG A 59 -19.03 10.77 -4.05
N THR A 60 -18.39 9.95 -3.24
CA THR A 60 -18.63 8.50 -3.13
C THR A 60 -19.20 8.11 -1.78
N ASP A 61 -19.81 9.07 -1.08
CA ASP A 61 -20.46 8.89 0.23
C ASP A 61 -19.55 8.21 1.27
N GLY A 62 -18.25 8.50 1.21
CA GLY A 62 -17.26 7.94 2.13
C GLY A 62 -16.74 6.55 1.76
N ILE A 63 -17.20 5.95 0.66
CA ILE A 63 -16.71 4.65 0.16
C ILE A 63 -15.60 4.90 -0.86
N PRO A 64 -14.32 4.58 -0.57
CA PRO A 64 -13.24 4.88 -1.52
C PRO A 64 -13.41 4.13 -2.84
N ARG A 65 -13.10 4.78 -3.97
CA ARG A 65 -13.30 4.21 -5.31
C ARG A 65 -12.55 2.91 -5.58
N ASN A 66 -11.35 2.75 -5.03
CA ASN A 66 -10.51 1.57 -5.24
C ASN A 66 -9.46 1.42 -4.13
N PRO A 67 -8.88 0.23 -3.92
CA PRO A 67 -7.87 -0.02 -2.88
C PRO A 67 -6.52 0.69 -3.11
N PHE A 68 -6.31 1.33 -4.27
CA PHE A 68 -5.03 1.93 -4.63
C PHE A 68 -4.94 3.43 -4.30
N VAL A 69 -6.06 4.11 -4.08
CA VAL A 69 -6.05 5.44 -3.43
C VAL A 69 -5.74 5.32 -1.93
N ASN A 70 -5.35 6.41 -1.27
CA ASN A 70 -4.98 6.37 0.15
C ASN A 70 -6.12 5.91 1.05
N ALA A 71 -7.33 6.43 0.83
CA ALA A 71 -8.51 6.05 1.61
C ALA A 71 -8.83 4.56 1.45
N GLY A 72 -8.77 4.02 0.22
CA GLY A 72 -8.98 2.59 -0.02
C GLY A 72 -7.89 1.70 0.56
N ALA A 73 -6.64 2.17 0.59
CA ALA A 73 -5.56 1.45 1.25
C ALA A 73 -5.74 1.37 2.77
N LEU A 74 -6.33 2.39 3.40
CA LEU A 74 -6.69 2.36 4.82
C LEU A 74 -7.80 1.32 5.08
N VAL A 75 -8.84 1.29 4.25
CA VAL A 75 -9.89 0.25 4.31
C VAL A 75 -9.30 -1.14 4.14
N THR A 76 -8.36 -1.32 3.21
CA THR A 76 -7.65 -2.59 3.01
C THR A 76 -6.81 -2.96 4.24
N GLY A 77 -6.13 -1.99 4.85
CA GLY A 77 -5.37 -2.19 6.08
C GLY A 77 -6.25 -2.61 7.27
N ASP A 78 -7.44 -2.02 7.38
CA ASP A 78 -8.43 -2.40 8.38
C ASP A 78 -8.94 -3.84 8.16
N ALA A 79 -9.23 -4.21 6.91
CA ALA A 79 -9.63 -5.57 6.56
C ALA A 79 -8.54 -6.62 6.85
N LEU A 80 -7.25 -6.26 6.78
CA LEU A 80 -6.15 -7.15 7.22
C LEU A 80 -6.21 -7.41 8.73
N ILE A 81 -6.57 -6.41 9.53
CA ILE A 81 -6.70 -6.53 10.98
C ILE A 81 -7.91 -7.41 11.31
N ASP A 82 -9.05 -7.18 10.66
CA ASP A 82 -10.27 -7.98 10.83
C ASP A 82 -10.04 -9.45 10.48
N ALA A 83 -9.30 -9.70 9.40
CA ALA A 83 -8.91 -11.04 8.96
C ALA A 83 -7.85 -11.71 9.87
N LYS A 84 -7.41 -11.02 10.94
CA LYS A 84 -6.37 -11.48 11.89
C LYS A 84 -5.06 -11.86 11.19
N CYS A 85 -4.75 -11.19 10.08
CA CYS A 85 -3.48 -11.37 9.39
C CYS A 85 -2.33 -10.90 10.28
N ALA A 86 -1.17 -11.56 10.16
CA ALA A 86 0.02 -11.13 10.89
C ALA A 86 0.38 -9.68 10.51
N ARG A 87 0.83 -8.88 11.49
CA ARG A 87 1.26 -7.47 11.27
C ARG A 87 2.24 -7.34 10.10
N ASP A 88 3.13 -8.31 9.96
CA ASP A 88 4.18 -8.33 8.95
C ASP A 88 3.78 -9.10 7.68
N ALA A 89 2.51 -9.44 7.49
CA ALA A 89 2.05 -10.30 6.38
C ALA A 89 2.48 -9.77 5.00
N VAL A 90 2.42 -8.46 4.78
CA VAL A 90 2.89 -7.83 3.52
C VAL A 90 4.37 -8.07 3.31
N ILE A 91 5.20 -7.90 4.34
CA ILE A 91 6.65 -8.11 4.22
C ILE A 91 6.99 -9.59 4.13
N GLY A 92 6.25 -10.46 4.82
CA GLY A 92 6.36 -11.90 4.67
C GLY A 92 6.07 -12.33 3.23
N LEU A 93 5.02 -11.80 2.60
CA LEU A 93 4.69 -12.09 1.21
C LEU A 93 5.81 -11.62 0.27
N VAL A 94 6.25 -10.36 0.38
CA VAL A 94 7.32 -9.83 -0.47
C VAL A 94 8.65 -10.58 -0.26
N ALA A 95 8.97 -10.98 0.97
CA ALA A 95 10.17 -11.75 1.26
C ALA A 95 10.14 -13.16 0.68
N ARG A 96 8.96 -13.81 0.63
CA ARG A 96 8.79 -15.12 -0.01
C ARG A 96 8.98 -15.03 -1.51
N ASP A 97 8.35 -14.05 -2.15
CA ASP A 97 8.26 -14.01 -3.61
C ASP A 97 9.46 -13.32 -4.26
N TRP A 98 10.08 -12.37 -3.55
CA TRP A 98 11.17 -11.52 -4.06
C TRP A 98 12.49 -11.68 -3.29
N GLY A 99 12.53 -12.57 -2.29
CA GLY A 99 13.72 -12.91 -1.51
C GLY A 99 13.88 -12.14 -0.20
N SER A 100 14.69 -12.69 0.70
CA SER A 100 14.86 -12.30 2.11
C SER A 100 15.54 -10.96 2.38
N ARG A 101 15.73 -10.11 1.36
CA ARG A 101 16.34 -8.77 1.52
C ARG A 101 15.32 -7.70 1.95
N SER A 102 14.04 -8.03 1.93
CA SER A 102 12.94 -7.18 2.39
C SER A 102 13.05 -6.90 3.89
N ARG A 103 13.32 -5.65 4.28
CA ARG A 103 13.47 -5.25 5.68
C ARG A 103 12.57 -4.06 6.00
N TRP A 104 11.89 -4.11 7.14
CA TRP A 104 11.29 -2.92 7.75
C TRP A 104 12.37 -1.88 8.03
N THR A 105 12.19 -0.64 7.57
CA THR A 105 13.07 0.47 7.93
C THR A 105 12.28 1.50 8.72
N THR A 106 12.74 1.85 9.92
CA THR A 106 12.12 2.93 10.71
C THR A 106 12.52 4.31 10.24
N LYS A 107 13.64 4.45 9.49
CA LYS A 107 14.13 5.73 8.96
C LYS A 107 13.10 6.42 8.05
N SER A 108 12.52 5.68 7.10
CA SER A 108 11.53 6.24 6.17
C SER A 108 10.21 6.61 6.87
N TRP A 109 9.77 5.80 7.83
CA TRP A 109 8.60 6.08 8.66
C TRP A 109 8.81 7.35 9.50
N LYS A 110 9.95 7.44 10.19
CA LYS A 110 10.30 8.63 10.99
C LYS A 110 10.37 9.87 10.12
N ALA A 111 10.97 9.78 8.94
CA ALA A 111 11.07 10.91 8.02
C ALA A 111 9.70 11.40 7.54
N ARG A 112 8.74 10.48 7.30
CA ARG A 112 7.37 10.79 6.87
C ARG A 112 6.50 11.36 7.99
N ASN A 113 6.69 10.88 9.23
CA ASN A 113 5.92 11.27 10.40
C ASN A 113 6.66 12.28 11.28
N ARG A 114 7.57 13.08 10.71
CA ARG A 114 8.14 14.21 11.43
C ARG A 114 7.00 15.20 11.73
N PRO A 115 6.84 15.65 12.98
CA PRO A 115 5.92 16.73 13.26
C PRO A 115 6.27 17.92 12.37
N ALA A 116 5.27 18.57 11.80
CA ALA A 116 5.48 19.80 11.06
C ALA A 116 6.20 20.77 12.01
N THR A 117 7.47 21.06 11.74
CA THR A 117 8.18 22.12 12.45
C THR A 117 7.39 23.39 12.26
N SER A 118 7.07 24.08 13.36
CA SER A 118 6.40 25.37 13.37
C SER A 118 6.97 26.24 12.25
N ILE A 119 6.10 26.75 11.39
CA ILE A 119 6.43 27.80 10.42
C ILE A 119 7.13 28.89 11.23
N ALA A 120 8.42 29.12 10.95
CA ALA A 120 9.11 30.28 11.50
C ALA A 120 8.34 31.51 11.00
N PRO A 121 7.92 32.44 11.89
CA PRO A 121 7.31 33.68 11.44
C PRO A 121 8.34 34.45 10.59
N CYS A 122 7.84 35.15 9.57
CA CYS A 122 8.63 36.05 8.72
C CYS A 122 9.46 37.05 9.52
#